data_AF-A0A352EVN9-F1
#
_entry.id   AF-A0A352EVN9-F1
#
_cell.length_a   1.000
_cell.length_b   1.000
_cell.length_c   1.000
_cell.angle_alpha   90.00
_cell.angle_beta   90.00
_cell.angle_gamma   90.00
#
_symmetry.space_group_name_H-M   'P 1'
#
loop_
_entity.id
_entity.type
_entity.pdbx_description
1 polymer ?
#
loop_
_entity_poly.entity_id
_entity_poly.type
_entity_poly.pdbx_seq_one_letter_code
_entity_poly.pdbx_strand_id
1 'polypeptide(L)'
;MQRILIIEDDEIVAEVYKDKLQAEGYYVDVAHDGESGFWRLKTFEPDLVLLDMMIPKLAGIDILRRLRGQGRSNELPVIAYSGSEDLLKEAKRLGAARVLSKNELVPNQIVARITEVLAKHRKVDESEAVYLHTLAEWVPPAGRVLVVEDDPIIMQLVKDVIDEEGYSAVCAENGAKAFKILGKDNAFVGGIFDVKMPTIQGIDLLRYMRTEKRLMKIPVLIMTSDQGPGIQSESRAAGAAIFLPKPFTRSSLRMMFLALISRKAA
;
A
#
# COMPACT_ATOMS: atom_id res chain seq x y z
N MET A 1 -19.29 -3.91 13.91
CA MET A 1 -17.99 -3.76 13.22
C MET A 1 -18.27 -3.87 11.73
N GLN A 2 -17.81 -2.92 10.90
CA GLN A 2 -18.09 -2.93 9.47
C GLN A 2 -17.23 -3.96 8.74
N ARG A 3 -17.82 -4.67 7.78
CA ARG A 3 -17.22 -5.76 7.00
C ARG A 3 -16.79 -5.25 5.62
N ILE A 4 -15.51 -5.37 5.30
CA ILE A 4 -14.96 -4.95 4.00
C ILE A 4 -14.46 -6.19 3.25
N LEU A 5 -14.91 -6.38 2.01
CA LEU A 5 -14.37 -7.42 1.14
C LEU A 5 -13.43 -6.80 0.12
N ILE A 6 -12.18 -7.27 0.09
CA ILE A 6 -11.19 -6.90 -0.93
C ILE A 6 -11.16 -8.01 -1.98
N ILE A 7 -11.23 -7.63 -3.26
CA ILE A 7 -11.08 -8.54 -4.40
C ILE A 7 -9.94 -8.02 -5.27
N GLU A 8 -8.75 -8.60 -5.09
CA GLU A 8 -7.45 -8.15 -5.61
C GLU A 8 -6.53 -9.37 -5.77
N ASP A 9 -6.00 -9.57 -6.98
CA ASP A 9 -5.20 -10.75 -7.31
C ASP A 9 -3.73 -10.63 -6.90
N ASP A 10 -3.21 -9.41 -6.74
CA ASP A 10 -1.89 -9.21 -6.14
C ASP A 10 -1.96 -9.39 -4.62
N GLU A 11 -1.45 -10.53 -4.14
CA GLU A 11 -1.46 -10.89 -2.72
C GLU A 11 -0.79 -9.85 -1.83
N ILE A 12 0.26 -9.16 -2.31
CA ILE A 12 0.98 -8.16 -1.53
C ILE A 12 0.11 -6.91 -1.40
N VAL A 13 -0.49 -6.45 -2.51
CA VAL A 13 -1.42 -5.32 -2.52
C VAL A 13 -2.60 -5.58 -1.57
N ALA A 14 -3.19 -6.78 -1.68
CA ALA A 14 -4.34 -7.17 -0.89
C ALA A 14 -4.02 -7.21 0.61
N GLU A 15 -2.86 -7.76 1.00
CA GLU A 15 -2.44 -7.81 2.40
C GLU A 15 -2.15 -6.40 2.95
N VAL A 16 -1.56 -5.51 2.15
CA VAL A 16 -1.35 -4.10 2.56
C VAL A 16 -2.67 -3.40 2.89
N TYR A 17 -3.69 -3.54 2.04
CA TYR A 17 -4.99 -2.94 2.29
C TYR A 17 -5.71 -3.58 3.48
N LYS A 18 -5.62 -4.91 3.60
CA LYS A 18 -6.21 -5.66 4.71
C LYS A 18 -5.60 -5.24 6.05
N ASP A 19 -4.27 -5.23 6.18
CA ASP A 19 -3.58 -4.79 7.39
C ASP A 19 -4.00 -3.37 7.79
N LYS A 20 -4.03 -2.46 6.81
CA LYS A 20 -4.41 -1.07 7.06
C LYS A 20 -5.85 -0.94 7.52
N LEU A 21 -6.79 -1.63 6.88
CA LEU A 21 -8.20 -1.58 7.26
C LEU A 21 -8.47 -2.27 8.60
N GLN A 22 -7.79 -3.38 8.89
CA GLN A 22 -7.90 -4.05 10.19
C GLN A 22 -7.37 -3.18 11.33
N ALA A 23 -6.28 -2.43 11.12
CA ALA A 23 -5.75 -1.47 12.08
C ALA A 23 -6.75 -0.34 12.43
N GLU A 24 -7.65 0.01 11.50
CA GLU A 24 -8.70 1.02 11.69
C GLU A 24 -10.02 0.40 12.21
N GLY A 25 -10.01 -0.87 12.60
CA GLY A 25 -11.15 -1.54 13.23
C GLY A 25 -12.18 -2.15 12.27
N TYR A 26 -11.86 -2.28 10.99
CA TYR A 26 -12.71 -3.02 10.04
C TYR A 26 -12.50 -4.53 10.16
N TYR A 27 -13.57 -5.30 9.92
CA TYR A 27 -13.46 -6.74 9.70
C TYR A 27 -13.24 -6.99 8.20
N VAL A 28 -12.11 -7.56 7.81
CA VAL A 28 -11.69 -7.64 6.41
C VAL A 28 -11.52 -9.08 5.97
N ASP A 29 -12.06 -9.41 4.80
CA ASP A 29 -11.79 -10.65 4.06
C ASP A 29 -11.25 -10.34 2.67
N VAL A 30 -10.48 -11.27 2.10
CA VAL A 30 -9.75 -11.10 0.84
C VAL A 30 -10.06 -12.26 -0.12
N ALA A 31 -10.30 -11.91 -1.38
CA ALA A 31 -10.33 -12.84 -2.51
C ALA A 31 -9.27 -12.45 -3.54
N HIS A 32 -8.53 -13.45 -4.03
CA HIS A 32 -7.46 -13.27 -5.01
C HIS A 32 -7.89 -13.53 -6.46
N ASP A 33 -9.17 -13.79 -6.69
CA ASP A 33 -9.73 -13.92 -8.03
C ASP A 33 -11.23 -13.62 -8.00
N GLY A 34 -11.81 -13.38 -9.17
CA GLY A 34 -13.19 -12.93 -9.22
C GLY A 34 -14.24 -14.00 -8.89
N GLU A 35 -13.96 -15.29 -9.11
CA GLU A 35 -14.90 -16.35 -8.76
C GLU A 35 -15.01 -16.50 -7.24
N SER A 36 -13.86 -16.53 -6.56
CA SER A 36 -13.77 -16.58 -5.11
C SER A 36 -14.30 -15.29 -4.46
N GLY A 37 -14.06 -14.14 -5.09
CA GLY A 37 -14.64 -12.85 -4.68
C GLY A 37 -16.15 -12.86 -4.81
N PHE A 38 -16.68 -13.34 -5.93
CA PHE A 38 -18.12 -13.44 -6.15
C PHE A 38 -18.81 -14.39 -5.18
N TRP A 39 -18.15 -15.50 -4.82
CA TRP A 39 -18.65 -16.41 -3.78
C TRP A 39 -18.68 -15.74 -2.40
N ARG A 40 -17.61 -15.02 -2.02
CA ARG A 40 -17.51 -14.28 -0.74
C ARG A 40 -18.54 -13.18 -0.58
N LEU A 41 -18.98 -12.54 -1.66
CA LEU A 41 -20.08 -11.56 -1.59
C LEU A 41 -21.33 -12.12 -0.91
N LYS A 42 -21.58 -13.43 -1.02
CA LYS A 42 -22.73 -14.10 -0.41
C LYS A 42 -22.46 -14.63 0.99
N THR A 43 -21.26 -15.13 1.26
CA THR A 43 -20.93 -15.80 2.53
C THR A 43 -20.39 -14.86 3.58
N PHE A 44 -19.68 -13.81 3.16
CA PHE A 44 -19.12 -12.79 4.05
C PHE A 44 -20.10 -11.65 4.34
N GLU A 45 -21.03 -11.39 3.40
CA GLU A 45 -22.00 -10.29 3.43
C GLU A 45 -21.35 -8.92 3.77
N PRO A 46 -20.44 -8.42 2.91
CA PRO A 46 -19.74 -7.18 3.19
C PRO A 46 -20.69 -5.98 3.27
N ASP A 47 -20.29 -4.97 4.05
CA ASP A 47 -20.87 -3.63 4.05
C ASP A 47 -20.32 -2.77 2.90
N LEU A 48 -19.11 -3.09 2.39
CA LEU A 48 -18.48 -2.46 1.23
C LEU A 48 -17.51 -3.42 0.52
N VAL A 49 -17.40 -3.28 -0.80
CA VAL A 49 -16.44 -4.04 -1.62
C VAL A 49 -15.40 -3.11 -2.23
N LEU A 50 -14.13 -3.43 -2.03
CA LEU A 50 -13.00 -2.86 -2.77
C LEU A 50 -12.64 -3.83 -3.90
N LEU A 51 -12.87 -3.42 -5.15
CA LEU A 51 -12.87 -4.32 -6.31
C LEU A 51 -11.91 -3.83 -7.40
N ASP A 52 -10.86 -4.61 -7.68
CA ASP A 52 -10.08 -4.43 -8.90
C ASP A 52 -10.90 -4.88 -10.11
N MET A 53 -10.94 -4.06 -11.16
CA MET A 53 -11.61 -4.39 -12.42
C MET A 53 -10.88 -5.48 -13.22
N MET A 54 -9.56 -5.61 -13.05
CA MET A 54 -8.72 -6.53 -13.83
C MET A 54 -8.14 -7.62 -12.93
N ILE A 55 -8.90 -8.70 -12.77
CA ILE A 55 -8.57 -9.86 -11.95
C ILE A 55 -8.85 -11.15 -12.73
N PRO A 56 -8.16 -12.27 -12.43
CA PRO A 56 -8.33 -13.52 -13.17
C PRO A 56 -9.66 -14.21 -12.88
N LYS A 57 -9.95 -15.21 -13.72
CA LYS A 57 -11.13 -16.10 -13.72
C LYS A 57 -12.46 -15.40 -14.02
N LEU A 58 -12.81 -14.36 -13.27
CA LEU A 58 -13.99 -13.54 -13.50
C LEU A 58 -13.61 -12.06 -13.35
N ALA A 59 -13.72 -11.27 -14.41
CA ALA A 59 -13.29 -9.87 -14.35
C ALA A 59 -14.15 -9.07 -13.36
N GLY A 60 -13.55 -8.07 -12.70
CA GLY A 60 -14.25 -7.25 -11.71
C GLY A 60 -15.44 -6.48 -12.31
N ILE A 61 -15.33 -6.06 -13.58
CA ILE A 61 -16.46 -5.44 -14.27
C ILE A 61 -17.67 -6.38 -14.41
N ASP A 62 -17.43 -7.68 -14.62
CA ASP A 62 -18.49 -8.69 -14.72
C ASP A 62 -19.11 -8.98 -13.36
N ILE A 63 -18.32 -8.96 -12.28
CA ILE A 63 -18.82 -9.03 -10.89
C ILE A 63 -19.77 -7.86 -10.63
N LEU A 64 -19.34 -6.63 -10.95
CA LEU A 64 -20.16 -5.45 -10.76
C LEU A 64 -21.45 -5.53 -11.59
N ARG A 65 -21.37 -5.96 -12.85
CA ARG A 65 -22.56 -6.15 -13.70
C ARG A 65 -23.54 -7.18 -13.12
N ARG A 66 -23.03 -8.30 -12.60
CA ARG A 66 -23.86 -9.34 -11.94
C ARG A 66 -24.49 -8.85 -10.65
N LEU A 67 -23.72 -8.13 -9.81
CA LEU A 67 -24.25 -7.48 -8.61
C LEU A 67 -25.40 -6.51 -8.96
N ARG A 68 -25.26 -5.79 -10.07
CA ARG A 68 -26.22 -4.76 -10.47
C ARG A 68 -27.46 -5.32 -11.18
N GLY A 69 -27.33 -6.45 -11.88
CA GLY A 69 -28.42 -7.14 -12.56
C GLY A 69 -29.37 -7.94 -11.66
N GLN A 70 -29.02 -8.20 -10.39
CA GLN A 70 -29.80 -9.06 -9.48
C GLN A 70 -30.86 -8.34 -8.63
N GLY A 71 -31.18 -7.06 -8.92
CA GLY A 71 -32.23 -6.30 -8.22
C GLY A 71 -31.95 -5.97 -6.74
N ARG A 72 -30.90 -6.53 -6.13
CA ARG A 72 -30.33 -6.15 -4.81
C ARG A 72 -29.31 -5.00 -4.93
N SER A 73 -29.44 -4.18 -5.96
CA SER A 73 -28.29 -3.65 -6.67
C SER A 73 -27.83 -2.24 -6.30
N ASN A 74 -28.51 -1.51 -5.41
CA ASN A 74 -28.04 -0.18 -4.99
C ASN A 74 -27.61 -0.11 -3.51
N GLU A 75 -27.69 -1.21 -2.75
CA GLU A 75 -27.41 -1.18 -1.32
C GLU A 75 -25.94 -1.44 -1.00
N LEU A 76 -25.28 -2.35 -1.71
CA LEU A 76 -23.87 -2.66 -1.48
C LEU A 76 -22.96 -1.66 -2.21
N PRO A 77 -22.30 -0.72 -1.49
CA PRO A 77 -21.32 0.16 -2.11
C PRO A 77 -20.13 -0.64 -2.64
N VAL A 78 -19.77 -0.35 -3.89
CA VAL A 78 -18.57 -0.87 -4.53
C VAL A 78 -17.64 0.29 -4.84
N ILE A 79 -16.42 0.23 -4.32
CA ILE A 79 -15.30 1.06 -4.78
C ILE A 79 -14.56 0.26 -5.84
N ALA A 80 -14.71 0.67 -7.09
CA ALA A 80 -14.07 0.06 -8.23
C ALA A 80 -12.73 0.75 -8.53
N TYR A 81 -11.69 -0.02 -8.82
CA TYR A 81 -10.43 0.56 -9.27
C TYR A 81 -9.77 -0.18 -10.43
N SER A 82 -9.00 0.55 -11.22
CA SER A 82 -8.37 0.04 -12.44
C SER A 82 -7.24 0.95 -12.93
N GLY A 83 -6.36 0.41 -13.76
CA GLY A 83 -5.45 1.21 -14.59
C GLY A 83 -6.08 1.69 -15.91
N SER A 84 -7.26 1.17 -16.29
CA SER A 84 -7.96 1.52 -17.52
C SER A 84 -9.06 2.56 -17.29
N GLU A 85 -8.94 3.74 -17.89
CA GLU A 85 -9.96 4.78 -17.80
C GLU A 85 -11.32 4.35 -18.35
N ASP A 86 -11.34 3.54 -19.40
CA ASP A 86 -12.58 3.09 -20.02
C ASP A 86 -13.34 2.12 -19.11
N LEU A 87 -12.62 1.22 -18.42
CA LEU A 87 -13.22 0.36 -17.39
C LEU A 87 -13.76 1.18 -16.22
N LEU A 88 -13.06 2.24 -15.80
CA LEU A 88 -13.56 3.14 -14.75
C LEU A 88 -14.83 3.89 -15.19
N LYS A 89 -14.89 4.37 -16.44
CA LYS A 89 -16.10 5.00 -16.99
C LYS A 89 -17.26 4.00 -17.02
N GLU A 90 -17.01 2.75 -17.43
CA GLU A 90 -18.03 1.71 -17.44
C GLU A 90 -18.50 1.36 -16.02
N ALA A 91 -17.58 1.14 -15.09
CA ALA A 91 -17.90 0.85 -13.69
C ALA A 91 -18.75 1.95 -13.06
N LYS A 92 -18.46 3.21 -13.36
CA LYS A 92 -19.27 4.36 -12.93
C LYS A 92 -20.68 4.29 -13.51
N ARG A 93 -20.84 3.97 -14.80
CA ARG A 93 -22.17 3.81 -15.44
C ARG A 93 -22.96 2.63 -14.85
N LEU A 94 -22.29 1.58 -14.42
CA LEU A 94 -22.90 0.44 -13.73
C LEU A 94 -23.27 0.74 -12.28
N GLY A 95 -22.95 1.92 -11.74
CA GLY A 95 -23.29 2.30 -10.37
C GLY A 95 -22.29 1.82 -9.33
N ALA A 96 -20.99 1.80 -9.66
CA ALA A 96 -19.97 1.83 -8.62
C ALA A 96 -20.15 3.09 -7.76
N ALA A 97 -20.11 2.94 -6.43
CA ALA A 97 -20.27 4.05 -5.50
C ALA A 97 -19.12 5.05 -5.62
N ARG A 98 -17.93 4.55 -5.98
CA ARG A 98 -16.77 5.35 -6.35
C ARG A 98 -15.89 4.57 -7.33
N VAL A 99 -15.22 5.30 -8.20
CA VAL A 99 -14.20 4.78 -9.13
C VAL A 99 -12.87 5.46 -8.82
N LEU A 100 -11.77 4.70 -8.79
CA LEU A 100 -10.43 5.19 -8.48
C LEU A 100 -9.44 4.63 -9.51
N SER A 101 -8.53 5.45 -10.03
CA SER A 101 -7.38 4.88 -10.73
C SER A 101 -6.46 4.15 -9.75
N LYS A 102 -5.71 3.15 -10.22
CA LYS A 102 -4.68 2.48 -9.37
C LYS A 102 -3.65 3.48 -8.81
N ASN A 103 -3.47 4.63 -9.47
CA ASN A 103 -2.60 5.71 -8.98
C ASN A 103 -3.21 6.49 -7.80
N GLU A 104 -4.54 6.52 -7.69
CA GLU A 104 -5.26 7.15 -6.58
C GLU A 104 -5.49 6.20 -5.40
N LEU A 105 -5.18 4.92 -5.57
CA LEU A 105 -5.34 3.87 -4.54
C LEU A 105 -4.15 3.83 -3.58
N VAL A 106 -3.89 4.95 -2.91
CA VAL A 106 -2.84 5.02 -1.88
C VAL A 106 -3.36 4.40 -0.58
N PRO A 107 -2.62 3.49 0.09
CA PRO A 107 -3.08 2.82 1.32
C PRO A 107 -3.56 3.76 2.43
N ASN A 108 -2.96 4.94 2.59
CA ASN A 108 -3.42 5.91 3.58
C ASN A 108 -4.72 6.62 3.20
N GLN A 109 -5.01 6.73 1.90
CA GLN A 109 -6.22 7.37 1.41
C GLN A 109 -7.39 6.39 1.34
N ILE A 110 -7.13 5.08 1.22
CA ILE A 110 -8.20 4.09 1.03
C ILE A 110 -9.18 4.06 2.21
N VAL A 111 -8.68 4.24 3.43
CA VAL A 111 -9.49 4.32 4.66
C VAL A 111 -10.47 5.49 4.57
N ALA A 112 -9.98 6.68 4.23
CA ALA A 112 -10.82 7.86 4.06
C ALA A 112 -11.89 7.65 2.97
N ARG A 113 -11.50 7.08 1.81
CA ARG A 113 -12.43 6.79 0.72
C ARG A 113 -13.51 5.78 1.10
N ILE A 114 -13.14 4.72 1.82
CA ILE A 114 -14.06 3.70 2.33
C ILE A 114 -15.02 4.33 3.35
N THR A 115 -14.51 5.11 4.28
CA THR A 115 -15.31 5.78 5.32
C THR A 115 -16.31 6.75 4.70
N GLU A 116 -15.89 7.58 3.73
CA GLU A 116 -16.78 8.49 3.00
C GLU A 116 -17.93 7.75 2.30
N VAL A 117 -17.61 6.64 1.63
CA VAL A 117 -18.61 5.87 0.88
C VAL A 117 -19.59 5.20 1.85
N LEU A 118 -19.09 4.59 2.93
CA LEU A 118 -19.92 3.99 3.98
C LEU A 118 -20.82 5.03 4.65
N ALA A 119 -20.30 6.22 4.98
CA ALA A 119 -21.07 7.29 5.59
C ALA A 119 -22.17 7.83 4.67
N LYS A 120 -21.96 7.87 3.35
CA LYS A 120 -22.99 8.26 2.37
C LYS A 120 -24.06 7.18 2.14
N HIS A 121 -23.67 5.91 2.27
CA HIS A 121 -24.58 4.76 2.05
C HIS A 121 -25.35 4.39 3.31
N ARG A 122 -24.94 4.94 4.45
CA ARG A 122 -25.64 4.85 5.72
C ARG A 122 -26.37 6.19 5.93
N LYS A 123 -27.61 6.20 6.42
CA LYS A 123 -28.25 7.45 6.89
C LYS A 123 -27.53 7.84 8.18
N VAL A 124 -26.43 8.61 8.09
CA VAL A 124 -25.60 8.97 9.25
C VAL A 124 -25.83 10.41 9.66
N ASP A 125 -25.91 10.61 10.97
CA ASP A 125 -26.05 11.87 11.69
C ASP A 125 -24.93 12.88 11.37
N GLU A 126 -25.25 14.18 11.35
CA GLU A 126 -24.37 15.28 10.92
C GLU A 126 -23.02 15.37 11.68
N SER A 127 -22.90 14.69 12.83
CA SER A 127 -21.69 14.70 13.66
C SER A 127 -20.52 13.87 13.11
N GLU A 128 -20.75 12.78 12.37
CA GLU A 128 -19.67 11.98 11.74
C GLU A 128 -19.14 12.63 10.45
N ALA A 129 -19.94 13.46 9.76
CA ALA A 129 -19.54 14.16 8.54
C ALA A 129 -18.43 15.20 8.79
N VAL A 130 -18.39 15.79 9.98
CA VAL A 130 -17.35 16.74 10.39
C VAL A 130 -15.99 16.03 10.54
N TYR A 131 -15.98 14.80 11.05
CA TYR A 131 -14.75 14.01 11.21
C TYR A 131 -14.12 13.61 9.86
N LEU A 132 -14.97 13.34 8.86
CA LEU A 132 -14.55 13.00 7.49
C LEU A 132 -13.84 14.16 6.77
N HIS A 133 -14.21 15.41 7.05
CA HIS A 133 -13.56 16.57 6.45
C HIS A 133 -12.12 16.74 6.93
N THR A 134 -11.82 16.34 8.17
CA THR A 134 -10.47 16.41 8.76
C THR A 134 -9.54 15.32 8.21
N LEU A 135 -10.06 14.15 7.81
CA LEU A 135 -9.25 13.06 7.22
C LEU A 135 -8.92 13.27 5.74
N ALA A 136 -9.72 14.06 5.02
CA ALA A 136 -9.53 14.30 3.59
C ALA A 136 -8.31 15.21 3.28
N GLU A 137 -7.80 15.93 4.28
CA GLU A 137 -6.63 16.81 4.20
C GLU A 137 -5.38 16.16 4.81
N TRP A 138 -5.16 14.85 4.61
CA TRP A 138 -3.87 14.25 4.95
C TRP A 138 -2.77 14.80 4.04
N VAL A 139 -2.06 15.81 4.54
CA VAL A 139 -0.77 16.28 4.02
C VAL A 139 0.29 15.27 4.45
N PRO A 140 1.06 14.66 3.53
CA PRO A 140 2.16 13.78 3.92
C PRO A 140 3.06 14.51 4.92
N PRO A 141 3.38 13.93 6.09
CA PRO A 141 4.29 14.59 7.00
C PRO A 141 5.62 14.77 6.29
N ALA A 142 6.09 16.02 6.19
CA ALA A 142 7.43 16.32 5.70
C ALA A 142 8.44 15.42 6.42
N GLY A 143 9.12 14.56 5.67
CA GLY A 143 9.92 13.48 6.25
C GLY A 143 11.09 13.10 5.36
N ARG A 144 12.21 12.75 5.98
CA ARG A 144 13.43 12.35 5.26
C ARG A 144 13.51 10.83 5.17
N VAL A 145 13.82 10.32 3.98
CA VAL A 145 13.96 8.89 3.69
C VAL A 145 15.39 8.62 3.30
N LEU A 146 16.07 7.70 3.99
CA LEU A 146 17.44 7.30 3.62
C LEU A 146 17.39 6.28 2.48
N VAL A 147 17.91 6.65 1.31
CA VAL A 147 18.00 5.77 0.14
C VAL A 147 19.44 5.31 -0.02
N VAL A 148 19.67 3.99 -0.04
CA VAL A 148 20.99 3.39 -0.19
C VAL A 148 20.99 2.43 -1.36
N GLU A 149 21.63 2.84 -2.45
CA GLU A 149 21.59 2.17 -3.75
C GLU A 149 22.84 2.58 -4.54
N ASP A 150 23.57 1.60 -5.08
CA ASP A 150 24.81 1.84 -5.83
C ASP A 150 24.59 2.02 -7.33
N ASP A 151 23.46 1.56 -7.88
CA ASP A 151 23.06 1.88 -9.25
C ASP A 151 22.49 3.31 -9.34
N PRO A 152 23.13 4.24 -10.07
CA PRO A 152 22.69 5.63 -10.15
C PRO A 152 21.32 5.81 -10.83
N ILE A 153 20.92 4.89 -11.71
CA ILE A 153 19.63 4.92 -12.40
C ILE A 153 18.53 4.51 -11.43
N ILE A 154 18.74 3.42 -10.67
CA ILE A 154 17.78 2.98 -9.66
C ILE A 154 17.68 4.01 -8.54
N MET A 155 18.81 4.55 -8.08
CA MET A 155 18.84 5.60 -7.06
C MET A 155 18.03 6.83 -7.49
N GLN A 156 18.16 7.26 -8.74
CA GLN A 156 17.40 8.39 -9.27
C GLN A 156 15.90 8.07 -9.36
N LEU A 157 15.52 6.88 -9.83
CA LEU A 157 14.13 6.43 -9.85
C LEU A 157 13.51 6.43 -8.45
N VAL A 158 14.24 5.92 -7.44
CA VAL A 158 13.77 5.87 -6.06
C VAL A 158 13.61 7.27 -5.48
N LYS A 159 14.59 8.15 -5.74
CA LYS A 159 14.52 9.55 -5.35
C LYS A 159 13.28 10.23 -5.94
N ASP A 160 13.03 10.09 -7.25
CA ASP A 160 11.90 10.75 -7.90
C ASP A 160 10.55 10.31 -7.30
N VAL A 161 10.39 9.01 -7.02
CA VAL A 161 9.17 8.48 -6.39
C VAL A 161 8.97 9.04 -4.98
N ILE A 162 10.03 9.17 -4.19
CA ILE A 162 9.96 9.71 -2.83
C ILE A 162 9.61 11.21 -2.86
N ASP A 163 10.25 11.97 -3.75
CA ASP A 163 10.06 13.42 -3.89
C ASP A 163 8.63 13.72 -4.41
N GLU A 164 8.09 12.93 -5.34
CA GLU A 164 6.71 13.05 -5.84
C GLU A 164 5.65 12.79 -4.75
N GLU A 165 5.95 11.94 -3.76
CA GLU A 165 5.07 11.70 -2.61
C GLU A 165 5.22 12.74 -1.49
N GLY A 166 6.01 13.80 -1.70
CA GLY A 166 6.18 14.91 -0.76
C GLY A 166 7.20 14.66 0.36
N TYR A 167 8.04 13.62 0.23
CA TYR A 167 9.14 13.33 1.16
C TYR A 167 10.47 13.85 0.58
N SER A 168 11.53 13.81 1.38
CA SER A 168 12.88 14.18 0.93
C SER A 168 13.81 12.98 0.96
N ALA A 169 14.32 12.57 -0.21
CA ALA A 169 15.31 11.51 -0.29
C ALA A 169 16.71 12.00 0.12
N VAL A 170 17.35 11.28 1.05
CA VAL A 170 18.75 11.45 1.41
C VAL A 170 19.50 10.25 0.85
N CYS A 171 20.30 10.47 -0.20
CA CYS A 171 20.92 9.39 -0.95
C CYS A 171 22.33 9.03 -0.46
N ALA A 172 22.63 7.74 -0.48
CA ALA A 172 23.95 7.17 -0.28
C ALA A 172 24.27 6.15 -1.38
N GLU A 173 25.28 6.44 -2.20
CA GLU A 173 25.71 5.57 -3.31
C GLU A 173 26.44 4.28 -2.88
N ASN A 174 26.56 4.02 -1.58
CA ASN A 174 27.11 2.77 -1.03
C ASN A 174 26.86 2.67 0.48
N GLY A 175 27.05 1.46 1.02
CA GLY A 175 26.85 1.22 2.44
C GLY A 175 27.84 1.95 3.37
N ALA A 176 29.05 2.27 2.92
CA ALA A 176 30.01 3.03 3.72
C ALA A 176 29.55 4.48 3.94
N LYS A 177 28.98 5.13 2.91
CA LYS A 177 28.36 6.46 3.03
C LYS A 177 27.10 6.40 3.90
N ALA A 178 26.26 5.38 3.70
CA ALA A 178 25.07 5.19 4.53
C ALA A 178 25.42 5.01 6.01
N PHE A 179 26.44 4.21 6.32
CA PHE A 179 26.94 4.02 7.68
C PHE A 179 27.40 5.35 8.32
N LYS A 180 28.12 6.19 7.57
CA LYS A 180 28.53 7.54 8.05
C LYS A 180 27.33 8.45 8.30
N ILE A 181 26.31 8.41 7.45
CA ILE A 181 25.07 9.19 7.62
C ILE A 181 24.35 8.72 8.88
N LEU A 182 24.10 7.41 8.99
CA LEU A 182 23.45 6.81 10.16
C LEU A 182 24.23 7.06 11.45
N GLY A 183 25.55 7.19 11.41
CA GLY A 183 26.38 7.54 12.57
C GLY A 183 26.13 8.94 13.11
N LYS A 184 25.64 9.88 12.28
CA LYS A 184 25.46 11.29 12.64
C LYS A 184 23.99 11.73 12.70
N ASP A 185 23.13 11.04 11.98
CA ASP A 185 21.75 11.45 11.75
C ASP A 185 20.80 10.26 11.97
N ASN A 186 19.68 10.52 12.63
CA ASN A 186 18.62 9.55 12.89
C ASN A 186 17.22 10.11 12.56
N ALA A 187 17.15 11.31 11.97
CA ALA A 187 15.91 12.00 11.66
C ALA A 187 15.29 11.48 10.36
N PHE A 188 15.10 10.16 10.28
CA PHE A 188 14.53 9.47 9.13
C PHE A 188 13.16 8.87 9.47
N VAL A 189 12.20 9.10 8.58
CA VAL A 189 10.87 8.48 8.70
C VAL A 189 10.92 7.02 8.29
N GLY A 190 11.78 6.65 7.33
CA GLY A 190 12.07 5.29 6.89
C GLY A 190 13.37 5.21 6.08
N GLY A 191 13.75 3.99 5.67
CA GLY A 191 14.89 3.74 4.77
C GLY A 191 14.53 2.79 3.63
N ILE A 192 15.21 2.93 2.49
CA ILE A 192 15.11 2.04 1.32
C ILE A 192 16.53 1.60 0.94
N PHE A 193 16.87 0.34 1.18
CA PHE A 193 18.24 -0.17 0.99
C PHE A 193 18.26 -1.28 -0.07
N ASP A 194 19.22 -1.24 -0.98
CA ASP A 194 19.59 -2.43 -1.74
C ASP A 194 20.25 -3.46 -0.82
N VAL A 195 20.01 -4.75 -1.08
CA VAL A 195 20.68 -5.84 -0.36
C VAL A 195 22.17 -5.84 -0.71
N LYS A 196 22.50 -5.94 -2.00
CA LYS A 196 23.85 -6.23 -2.47
C LYS A 196 24.51 -4.93 -2.93
N MET A 197 25.49 -4.46 -2.16
CA MET A 197 26.26 -3.26 -2.49
C MET A 197 27.75 -3.48 -2.15
N PRO A 198 28.67 -2.71 -2.77
CA PRO A 198 30.09 -2.75 -2.43
C PRO A 198 30.37 -2.36 -0.97
N THR A 199 31.41 -2.97 -0.40
CA THR A 199 31.95 -2.68 0.94
C THR A 199 31.05 -3.09 2.11
N ILE A 200 29.84 -2.54 2.20
CA ILE A 200 28.86 -2.81 3.27
C ILE A 200 27.52 -3.09 2.60
N GLN A 201 26.93 -4.25 2.89
CA GLN A 201 25.65 -4.66 2.34
C GLN A 201 24.47 -4.06 3.12
N GLY A 202 23.29 -3.99 2.51
CA GLY A 202 22.09 -3.43 3.15
C GLY A 202 21.67 -4.21 4.40
N ILE A 203 21.85 -5.53 4.41
CA ILE A 203 21.57 -6.39 5.57
C ILE A 203 22.51 -6.06 6.74
N ASP A 204 23.77 -5.71 6.47
CA ASP A 204 24.72 -5.33 7.51
C ASP A 204 24.37 -3.96 8.12
N LEU A 205 23.88 -3.03 7.30
CA LEU A 205 23.32 -1.76 7.78
C LEU A 205 22.10 -1.99 8.67
N LEU A 206 21.19 -2.89 8.28
CA LEU A 206 20.05 -3.26 9.11
C LEU A 206 20.48 -3.81 10.47
N ARG A 207 21.43 -4.75 10.49
CA ARG A 207 21.98 -5.32 11.74
C ARG A 207 22.56 -4.22 12.63
N TYR A 208 23.34 -3.31 12.05
CA TYR A 208 23.86 -2.15 12.78
C TYR A 208 22.75 -1.23 13.33
N MET A 209 21.71 -0.93 12.53
CA MET A 209 20.57 -0.14 12.99
C MET A 209 19.84 -0.81 14.17
N ARG A 210 19.83 -2.15 14.24
CA ARG A 210 19.23 -2.90 15.35
C ARG A 210 20.06 -2.85 16.63
N THR A 211 21.37 -2.65 16.55
CA THR A 211 22.21 -2.47 17.75
C THR A 211 22.11 -1.06 18.34
N GLU A 212 21.58 -0.10 17.59
CA GLU A 212 21.49 1.31 17.96
C GLU A 212 20.07 1.72 18.35
N LYS A 213 19.82 2.02 19.65
CA LYS A 213 18.48 2.40 20.15
C LYS A 213 17.81 3.54 19.38
N ARG A 214 18.62 4.48 18.87
CA ARG A 214 18.15 5.65 18.10
C ARG A 214 17.77 5.31 16.65
N LEU A 215 18.21 4.18 16.12
CA LEU A 215 17.98 3.76 14.73
C LEU A 215 16.99 2.59 14.62
N MET A 216 16.89 1.76 15.65
CA MET A 216 16.08 0.52 15.62
C MET A 216 14.58 0.72 15.34
N LYS A 217 14.04 1.95 15.52
CA LYS A 217 12.63 2.27 15.23
C LYS A 217 12.38 2.75 13.80
N ILE A 218 13.43 2.94 13.01
CA ILE A 218 13.30 3.39 11.61
C ILE A 218 12.93 2.15 10.77
N PRO A 219 11.74 2.11 10.15
CA PRO A 219 11.35 1.00 9.29
C PRO A 219 12.16 1.06 7.99
N VAL A 220 12.56 -0.10 7.47
CA VAL A 220 13.37 -0.21 6.26
C VAL A 220 12.72 -1.15 5.25
N LEU A 221 12.58 -0.68 4.01
CA LEU A 221 12.26 -1.48 2.84
C LEU A 221 13.56 -1.97 2.21
N ILE A 222 13.61 -3.26 1.89
CA ILE A 222 14.77 -3.89 1.24
C ILE A 222 14.45 -4.16 -0.22
N MET A 223 15.30 -3.67 -1.12
CA MET A 223 15.26 -4.01 -2.55
C MET A 223 16.19 -5.21 -2.80
N THR A 224 15.70 -6.28 -3.42
CA THR A 224 16.49 -7.52 -3.61
C THR A 224 16.35 -8.08 -5.02
N SER A 225 17.46 -8.42 -5.66
CA SER A 225 17.50 -9.21 -6.90
C SER A 225 17.29 -10.71 -6.66
N ASP A 226 17.45 -11.16 -5.42
CA ASP A 226 17.36 -12.57 -5.06
C ASP A 226 16.02 -12.87 -4.37
N GLN A 227 15.27 -13.79 -4.96
CA GLN A 227 13.98 -14.29 -4.45
C GLN A 227 14.14 -15.62 -3.70
N GLY A 228 15.37 -16.09 -3.48
CA GLY A 228 15.63 -17.30 -2.73
C GLY A 228 15.15 -17.17 -1.27
N PRO A 229 14.57 -18.23 -0.68
CA PRO A 229 14.04 -18.20 0.69
C PRO A 229 15.09 -17.84 1.75
N GLY A 230 16.39 -18.03 1.46
CA GLY A 230 17.50 -17.68 2.36
C GLY A 230 17.63 -16.17 2.60
N ILE A 231 17.56 -15.35 1.55
CA ILE A 231 17.81 -13.90 1.68
C ILE A 231 16.61 -13.16 2.26
N GLN A 232 15.39 -13.59 1.93
CA GLN A 232 14.19 -13.01 2.57
C GLN A 232 14.14 -13.34 4.06
N SER A 233 14.44 -14.59 4.45
CA SER A 233 14.46 -14.98 5.87
C SER A 233 15.57 -14.26 6.64
N GLU A 234 16.77 -14.14 6.07
CA GLU A 234 17.88 -13.40 6.66
C GLU A 234 17.55 -11.92 6.85
N SER A 235 16.96 -11.30 5.83
CA SER A 235 16.60 -9.88 5.90
C SER A 235 15.46 -9.60 6.88
N ARG A 236 14.49 -10.51 7.01
CA ARG A 236 13.45 -10.44 8.06
C ARG A 236 14.07 -10.56 9.44
N ALA A 237 15.00 -11.49 9.64
CA ALA A 237 15.72 -11.67 10.90
C ALA A 237 16.59 -10.44 11.25
N ALA A 238 17.14 -9.75 10.24
CA ALA A 238 17.84 -8.47 10.41
C ALA A 238 16.88 -7.28 10.69
N GLY A 239 15.57 -7.50 10.59
CA GLY A 239 14.53 -6.53 10.91
C GLY A 239 14.12 -5.62 9.75
N ALA A 240 14.21 -6.10 8.51
CA ALA A 240 13.55 -5.45 7.38
C ALA A 240 12.03 -5.45 7.60
N ALA A 241 11.38 -4.33 7.29
CA ALA A 241 9.94 -4.19 7.41
C ALA A 241 9.20 -4.72 6.17
N ILE A 242 9.70 -4.38 4.98
CA ILE A 242 9.08 -4.68 3.68
C ILE A 242 10.16 -5.07 2.67
N PHE A 243 9.76 -5.82 1.64
CA PHE A 243 10.63 -6.28 0.56
C PHE A 243 10.10 -5.80 -0.79
N LEU A 244 11.01 -5.41 -1.70
CA LEU A 244 10.71 -5.09 -3.08
C LEU A 244 11.62 -5.91 -4.01
N PRO A 245 11.06 -6.86 -4.78
CA PRO A 245 11.84 -7.65 -5.73
C PRO A 245 12.32 -6.80 -6.93
N LYS A 246 13.58 -6.93 -7.33
CA LYS A 246 14.13 -6.41 -8.60
C LYS A 246 13.99 -7.50 -9.69
N PRO A 247 13.58 -7.17 -10.93
CA PRO A 247 13.16 -5.84 -11.39
C PRO A 247 11.77 -5.45 -10.88
N PHE A 248 11.54 -4.15 -10.67
CA PHE A 248 10.26 -3.60 -10.22
C PHE A 248 9.78 -2.45 -11.11
N THR A 249 8.48 -2.17 -11.04
CA THR A 249 7.89 -0.98 -11.68
C THR A 249 7.89 0.22 -10.73
N ARG A 250 7.80 1.44 -11.29
CA ARG A 250 7.62 2.67 -10.51
C ARG A 250 6.42 2.57 -9.56
N SER A 251 5.31 2.00 -10.04
CA SER A 251 4.08 1.82 -9.26
C SER A 251 4.28 0.85 -8.10
N SER A 252 4.97 -0.28 -8.31
CA SER A 252 5.28 -1.25 -7.26
C SER A 252 6.18 -0.62 -6.18
N LEU A 253 7.21 0.13 -6.57
CA LEU A 253 8.07 0.85 -5.63
C LEU A 253 7.28 1.87 -4.80
N ARG A 254 6.48 2.71 -5.47
CA ARG A 254 5.64 3.72 -4.81
C ARG A 254 4.72 3.09 -3.77
N MET A 255 4.06 2.00 -4.13
CA MET A 255 3.15 1.29 -3.24
C MET A 255 3.87 0.72 -2.01
N MET A 256 5.00 0.04 -2.20
CA MET A 256 5.77 -0.53 -1.09
C MET A 256 6.37 0.56 -0.19
N PHE A 257 6.79 1.69 -0.78
CA PHE A 257 7.24 2.86 -0.03
C PHE A 257 6.12 3.43 0.85
N LEU A 258 4.92 3.61 0.30
CA LEU A 258 3.79 4.12 1.06
C LEU A 258 3.40 3.14 2.18
N ALA A 259 3.37 1.84 1.91
CA ALA A 259 3.15 0.82 2.92
C ALA A 259 4.20 0.87 4.05
N LEU A 260 5.46 1.17 3.74
CA LEU A 260 6.53 1.31 4.72
C LEU A 260 6.26 2.46 5.69
N ILE A 261 5.88 3.63 5.17
CA ILE A 261 5.69 4.84 5.97
C ILE A 261 4.41 4.77 6.80
N SER A 262 3.36 4.11 6.30
CA SER A 262 2.09 3.91 7.02
C SER A 262 2.23 3.12 8.33
N ARG A 263 3.28 2.31 8.50
CA ARG A 263 3.50 1.49 9.70
C ARG A 263 3.86 2.29 10.96
N LYS A 264 4.22 3.57 10.83
CA LYS A 264 4.64 4.42 11.96
C LYS A 264 3.48 5.12 12.68
N ALA A 265 2.25 4.99 12.18
CA ALA A 265 1.07 5.65 12.74
C ALA A 265 0.34 4.84 13.84
N ALA A 266 0.90 3.69 14.26
CA ALA A 266 0.36 2.82 15.30
C ALA A 266 1.24 2.81 16.57
#